data_AF-A0A2E9QXS6-F1
#
_entry.id   AF-A0A2E9QXS6-F1
#
_cell.length_a   1.000
_cell.length_b   1.000
_cell.length_c   1.000
_cell.angle_alpha   90.00
_cell.angle_beta   90.00
_cell.angle_gamma   90.00
#
_symmetry.space_group_name_H-M   'P 1'
#
loop_
_entity.id
_entity.type
_entity.pdbx_description
1 polymer ?
#
loop_
_entity_poly.entity_id
_entity_poly.type
_entity_poly.pdbx_seq_one_letter_code
_entity_poly.pdbx_strand_id
1 'polypeptide(L)'
;MRESQKIQQAKACLLILKSNANDIFCKHKLTILENAIKQAEYTFAQLTALDAQWRKERRESNKALSTLTKRSLYYSELLKMELPHLDVIRSLEPPTNLAEEEYFADSIIEVIANNPDLYFAQEGLDELLVLESAFDKEQEEADSIKEVYHQFVQEKNKQLTNLEKHINDTKRFTRRSFGRTSRQYQSIKNAMFTRKSTTPKTEPTPTENTTPTTNDQGE
;
A
#
# COMPACT_ATOMS: atom_id res chain seq x y z
N MET A 1 -1.98 -7.23 7.54
CA MET A 1 -2.60 -8.42 8.17
C MET A 1 -3.86 -8.10 9.01
N ARG A 2 -3.87 -7.08 9.89
CA ARG A 2 -5.04 -6.78 10.77
C ARG A 2 -6.31 -6.36 10.03
N GLU A 3 -6.18 -5.76 8.85
CA GLU A 3 -7.28 -5.17 8.10
C GLU A 3 -8.08 -6.22 7.31
N SER A 4 -7.36 -7.16 6.69
CA SER A 4 -7.96 -8.35 6.06
C SER A 4 -8.75 -9.21 7.06
N GLN A 5 -8.31 -9.25 8.32
CA GLN A 5 -9.03 -9.95 9.39
C GLN A 5 -10.39 -9.33 9.72
N LYS A 6 -10.53 -8.00 9.64
CA LYS A 6 -11.82 -7.32 9.86
C LYS A 6 -12.82 -7.65 8.76
N ILE A 7 -12.39 -7.72 7.51
CA ILE A 7 -13.24 -8.16 6.39
C ILE A 7 -13.68 -9.62 6.58
N GLN A 8 -12.77 -10.51 7.01
CA GLN A 8 -13.10 -11.91 7.29
C GLN A 8 -14.11 -12.04 8.44
N GLN A 9 -13.96 -11.25 9.52
CA GLN A 9 -14.96 -11.19 10.59
C GLN A 9 -16.31 -10.69 10.09
N ALA A 10 -16.32 -9.65 9.25
CA ALA A 10 -17.54 -9.12 8.65
C ALA A 10 -18.23 -10.17 7.77
N LYS A 11 -17.48 -10.94 6.98
CA LYS A 11 -18.03 -12.06 6.19
C LYS A 11 -18.60 -13.16 7.08
N ALA A 12 -17.95 -13.49 8.19
CA ALA A 12 -18.50 -14.44 9.16
C ALA A 12 -19.81 -13.94 9.80
N CYS A 13 -19.88 -12.66 10.15
CA CYS A 13 -21.12 -12.01 10.59
C CYS A 13 -22.20 -12.12 9.52
N LEU A 14 -21.88 -11.85 8.26
CA LEU A 14 -22.83 -11.91 7.13
C LEU A 14 -23.42 -13.31 6.96
N LEU A 15 -22.63 -14.38 7.11
CA LEU A 15 -23.11 -15.76 7.06
C LEU A 15 -24.15 -16.06 8.15
N ILE A 16 -23.97 -15.51 9.35
CA ILE A 16 -24.92 -15.70 10.46
C ILE A 16 -26.19 -14.89 10.25
N LEU A 17 -26.10 -13.69 9.70
CA LEU A 17 -27.29 -12.92 9.33
C LEU A 17 -28.08 -13.63 8.23
N LYS A 18 -27.40 -14.23 7.24
CA LYS A 18 -28.02 -15.03 6.16
C LYS A 18 -28.73 -16.26 6.68
N SER A 19 -28.15 -16.98 7.64
CA SER A 19 -28.77 -18.19 8.21
C SER A 19 -29.97 -17.91 9.12
N ASN A 20 -30.21 -16.64 9.49
CA ASN A 20 -31.33 -16.23 10.34
C ASN A 20 -32.18 -15.13 9.67
N ALA A 21 -32.42 -15.25 8.37
CA ALA A 21 -33.09 -14.22 7.56
C ALA A 21 -34.52 -13.85 8.01
N ASN A 22 -35.16 -14.70 8.83
CA ASN A 22 -36.49 -14.45 9.39
C ASN A 22 -36.48 -13.44 10.55
N ASP A 23 -35.33 -13.20 11.19
CA ASP A 23 -35.19 -12.21 12.24
C ASP A 23 -35.10 -10.79 11.66
N ILE A 24 -35.86 -9.84 12.25
CA ILE A 24 -35.96 -8.46 11.76
C ILE A 24 -34.60 -7.74 11.79
N PHE A 25 -33.80 -7.96 12.84
CA PHE A 25 -32.46 -7.40 12.93
C PHE A 25 -31.57 -7.98 11.83
N CYS A 26 -31.64 -9.30 11.60
CA CYS A 26 -30.89 -9.96 10.54
C CYS A 26 -31.24 -9.43 9.16
N LYS A 27 -32.54 -9.32 8.84
CA LYS A 27 -33.01 -8.80 7.54
C LYS A 27 -32.52 -7.38 7.28
N HIS A 28 -32.58 -6.50 8.28
CA HIS A 28 -32.14 -5.11 8.13
C HIS A 28 -30.61 -4.97 8.03
N LYS A 29 -29.85 -5.69 8.86
CA LYS A 29 -28.38 -5.56 8.92
C LYS A 29 -27.65 -6.28 7.80
N LEU A 30 -28.29 -7.27 7.16
CA LEU A 30 -27.68 -8.07 6.10
C LEU A 30 -27.26 -7.23 4.89
N THR A 31 -28.15 -6.38 4.36
CA THR A 31 -27.85 -5.53 3.20
C THR A 31 -26.80 -4.47 3.52
N ILE A 32 -26.89 -3.86 4.71
CA ILE A 32 -25.95 -2.84 5.17
C ILE A 32 -24.54 -3.43 5.30
N LEU A 33 -24.41 -4.59 5.96
CA LEU A 33 -23.11 -5.24 6.14
C LEU A 33 -22.54 -5.74 4.81
N GLU A 34 -23.38 -6.26 3.91
CA GLU A 34 -22.94 -6.68 2.58
C GLU A 34 -22.36 -5.52 1.77
N ASN A 35 -23.04 -4.37 1.78
CA ASN A 35 -22.56 -3.17 1.10
C ASN A 35 -21.26 -2.63 1.73
N ALA A 36 -21.17 -2.61 3.07
CA ALA A 36 -19.96 -2.19 3.77
C ALA A 36 -18.75 -3.09 3.47
N ILE A 37 -18.96 -4.41 3.33
CA ILE A 37 -17.90 -5.35 2.92
C ILE A 37 -17.45 -5.05 1.49
N LYS A 38 -18.39 -4.91 0.55
CA LYS A 38 -18.06 -4.62 -0.86
C LYS A 38 -17.31 -3.31 -1.02
N GLN A 39 -17.75 -2.25 -0.32
CA GLN A 39 -17.09 -0.95 -0.32
C GLN A 39 -15.67 -1.05 0.23
N ALA A 40 -15.48 -1.71 1.38
CA ALA A 40 -14.15 -1.91 1.94
C ALA A 40 -13.24 -2.66 0.95
N GLU A 41 -13.67 -3.82 0.45
CA GLU A 41 -12.90 -4.63 -0.51
C GLU A 41 -12.50 -3.85 -1.76
N TYR A 42 -13.41 -3.05 -2.31
CA TYR A 42 -13.13 -2.15 -3.41
C TYR A 42 -12.04 -1.13 -3.05
N THR A 43 -12.17 -0.44 -1.90
CA THR A 43 -11.16 0.53 -1.44
C THR A 43 -9.80 -0.12 -1.23
N PHE A 44 -9.73 -1.34 -0.70
CA PHE A 44 -8.47 -2.08 -0.52
C PHE A 44 -7.81 -2.44 -1.86
N ALA A 45 -8.60 -2.89 -2.83
CA ALA A 45 -8.09 -3.20 -4.17
C ALA A 45 -7.55 -1.94 -4.85
N GLN A 46 -8.29 -0.84 -4.80
CA GLN A 46 -7.88 0.45 -5.36
C GLN A 46 -6.61 0.98 -4.69
N LEU A 47 -6.50 0.92 -3.37
CA LEU A 47 -5.31 1.37 -2.65
C LEU A 47 -4.07 0.57 -3.00
N THR A 48 -4.22 -0.73 -3.28
CA THR A 48 -3.10 -1.58 -3.73
C THR A 48 -2.64 -1.18 -5.13
N ALA A 49 -3.58 -0.89 -6.04
CA ALA A 49 -3.27 -0.40 -7.38
C ALA A 49 -2.60 0.99 -7.35
N LEU A 50 -3.13 1.91 -6.54
CA LEU A 50 -2.58 3.25 -6.36
C LEU A 50 -1.20 3.25 -5.71
N ASP A 51 -0.92 2.38 -4.72
CA ASP A 51 0.43 2.24 -4.14
C ASP A 51 1.44 1.77 -5.20
N ALA A 52 1.05 0.82 -6.05
CA ALA A 52 1.92 0.37 -7.14
C ALA A 52 2.17 1.48 -8.17
N GLN A 53 1.13 2.24 -8.53
CA GLN A 53 1.24 3.38 -9.44
C GLN A 53 2.10 4.49 -8.83
N TRP A 54 1.85 4.90 -7.59
CA TRP A 54 2.63 5.93 -6.91
C TRP A 54 4.13 5.59 -6.86
N ARG A 55 4.46 4.33 -6.58
CA ARG A 55 5.86 3.85 -6.59
C ARG A 55 6.47 3.81 -8.00
N LYS A 56 5.66 3.69 -9.05
CA LYS A 56 6.13 3.77 -10.43
C LYS A 56 6.46 5.23 -10.76
N GLU A 57 5.50 6.14 -10.58
CA GLU A 57 5.69 7.57 -10.89
C GLU A 57 6.85 8.16 -10.09
N ARG A 58 6.98 7.82 -8.79
CA ARG A 58 8.12 8.26 -7.97
C ARG A 58 9.47 7.76 -8.48
N ARG A 59 9.53 6.58 -9.09
CA ARG A 59 10.78 6.07 -9.68
C ARG A 59 11.11 6.81 -10.98
N GLU A 60 10.09 7.21 -11.74
CA GLU A 60 10.24 7.95 -12.99
C GLU A 60 10.69 9.40 -12.70
N SER A 61 10.03 10.10 -11.78
CA SER A 61 10.47 11.42 -11.28
C SER A 61 11.91 11.38 -10.73
N ASN A 62 12.23 10.45 -9.83
CA ASN A 62 13.61 10.33 -9.31
C ASN A 62 14.65 10.06 -10.40
N LYS A 63 14.27 9.37 -11.48
CA LYS A 63 15.16 9.10 -12.61
C LYS A 63 15.34 10.35 -13.47
N ALA A 64 14.29 11.15 -13.66
CA ALA A 64 14.36 12.44 -14.33
C ALA A 64 15.29 13.39 -13.55
N LEU A 65 15.11 13.52 -12.23
CA LEU A 65 15.98 14.30 -11.36
C LEU A 65 17.45 13.84 -11.46
N SER A 66 17.71 12.54 -11.36
CA SER A 66 19.08 12.01 -11.50
C SER A 66 19.71 12.34 -12.86
N THR A 67 18.91 12.44 -13.93
CA THR A 67 19.39 12.82 -15.26
C THR A 67 19.72 14.30 -15.32
N LEU A 68 18.82 15.15 -14.80
CA LEU A 68 19.03 16.59 -14.64
C LEU A 68 20.30 16.85 -13.81
N THR A 69 20.42 16.29 -12.62
CA THR A 69 21.58 16.47 -11.73
C THR A 69 22.89 16.05 -12.38
N LYS A 70 22.92 14.92 -13.11
CA LYS A 70 24.14 14.51 -13.83
C LYS A 70 24.56 15.55 -14.85
N ARG A 71 23.61 16.16 -15.54
CA ARG A 71 23.90 17.20 -16.53
C ARG A 71 24.28 18.51 -15.86
N SER A 72 23.62 18.89 -14.76
CA SER A 72 23.99 20.04 -13.94
C SER A 72 25.39 19.89 -13.36
N LEU A 73 25.80 18.69 -12.95
CA LEU A 73 27.18 18.42 -12.50
C LEU A 73 28.19 18.67 -13.61
N TYR A 74 27.91 18.22 -14.84
CA TYR A 74 28.78 18.51 -15.98
C TYR A 74 28.95 20.02 -16.19
N TYR A 75 27.86 20.79 -16.21
CA TYR A 75 27.93 22.24 -16.38
C TYR A 75 28.56 22.95 -15.17
N SER A 76 28.42 22.40 -13.96
CA SER A 76 29.08 22.93 -12.77
C SER A 76 30.61 22.89 -12.89
N GLU A 77 31.16 21.84 -13.50
CA GLU A 77 32.61 21.74 -13.73
C GLU A 77 33.08 22.74 -14.78
N LEU A 78 32.28 23.00 -15.83
CA LEU A 78 32.56 24.07 -16.79
C LEU A 78 32.52 25.46 -16.13
N LEU A 79 31.51 25.72 -15.30
CA LEU A 79 31.36 26.96 -14.54
C LEU A 79 32.56 27.19 -13.59
N LYS A 80 33.07 26.15 -12.94
CA LYS A 80 34.28 26.24 -12.09
C LYS A 80 35.53 26.64 -12.88
N MET A 81 35.62 26.26 -14.16
CA MET A 81 36.75 26.64 -15.02
C MET A 81 36.64 28.08 -15.53
N GLU A 82 35.46 28.50 -15.97
CA GLU A 82 35.26 29.83 -16.57
C GLU A 82 35.08 30.95 -15.52
N LEU A 83 34.43 30.64 -14.40
CA LEU A 83 34.06 31.60 -13.37
C LEU A 83 34.57 31.20 -11.97
N PRO A 84 35.87 30.88 -11.80
CA PRO A 84 36.42 30.41 -10.52
C PRO A 84 36.38 31.47 -9.41
N HIS A 85 36.17 32.73 -9.78
CA HIS A 85 36.16 33.88 -8.87
C HIS A 85 34.79 34.12 -8.23
N LEU A 86 33.71 33.51 -8.73
CA LEU A 86 32.38 33.67 -8.14
C LEU A 86 32.23 32.78 -6.91
N ASP A 87 31.92 33.39 -5.76
CA ASP A 87 31.77 32.68 -4.49
C ASP A 87 30.69 31.59 -4.55
N VAL A 88 29.59 31.85 -5.26
CA VAL A 88 28.50 30.88 -5.47
C VAL A 88 29.05 29.59 -6.08
N ILE A 89 29.88 29.70 -7.12
CA ILE A 89 30.48 28.55 -7.81
C ILE A 89 31.48 27.82 -6.92
N ARG A 90 32.23 28.55 -6.09
CA ARG A 90 33.18 27.96 -5.14
C ARG A 90 32.48 27.19 -4.02
N SER A 91 31.25 27.59 -3.67
CA SER A 91 30.41 26.93 -2.68
C SER A 91 29.57 25.77 -3.23
N LEU A 92 29.59 25.52 -4.55
CA LEU A 92 28.84 24.42 -5.15
C LEU A 92 29.49 23.07 -4.79
N GLU A 93 28.87 22.39 -3.82
CA GLU A 93 29.20 21.02 -3.46
C GLU A 93 28.30 20.03 -4.22
N PRO A 94 28.81 18.84 -4.59
CA PRO A 94 27.98 17.79 -5.17
C PRO A 94 26.85 17.39 -4.20
N PRO A 95 25.61 17.27 -4.68
CA PRO A 95 24.48 16.93 -3.82
C PRO A 95 24.57 15.50 -3.31
N THR A 96 24.09 15.27 -2.09
CA THR A 96 24.13 13.96 -1.40
C THR A 96 22.77 13.29 -1.26
N ASN A 97 21.69 14.05 -1.47
CA ASN A 97 20.32 13.58 -1.35
C ASN A 97 19.39 14.28 -2.36
N LEU A 98 18.19 13.72 -2.56
CA LEU A 98 17.23 14.20 -3.58
C LEU A 98 16.85 15.68 -3.42
N ALA A 99 16.77 16.20 -2.19
CA ALA A 99 16.43 17.60 -1.99
C ALA A 99 17.58 18.50 -2.46
N GLU A 100 18.82 18.15 -2.10
CA GLU A 100 20.01 18.85 -2.60
C GLU A 100 20.17 18.73 -4.12
N GLU A 101 19.77 17.61 -4.73
CA GLU A 101 19.86 17.40 -6.18
C GLU A 101 19.05 18.42 -6.99
N GLU A 102 17.83 18.74 -6.52
CA GLU A 102 16.94 19.74 -7.12
C GLU A 102 17.51 21.15 -6.96
N TYR A 103 17.79 21.56 -5.71
CA TYR A 103 18.39 22.88 -5.43
C TYR A 103 19.72 23.09 -6.18
N PHE A 104 20.54 22.04 -6.30
CA PHE A 104 21.78 22.09 -7.03
C PHE A 104 21.53 22.37 -8.52
N ALA A 105 20.59 21.66 -9.15
CA ALA A 105 20.26 21.87 -10.55
C ALA A 105 19.78 23.30 -10.82
N ASP A 106 18.86 23.81 -9.99
CA ASP A 106 18.33 25.17 -10.08
C ASP A 106 19.45 26.21 -9.98
N SER A 107 20.37 26.02 -9.03
CA SER A 107 21.52 26.91 -8.83
C SER A 107 22.42 26.97 -10.06
N ILE A 108 22.63 25.83 -10.74
CA ILE A 108 23.42 25.79 -11.99
C ILE A 108 22.69 26.54 -13.12
N ILE A 109 21.39 26.30 -13.27
CA ILE A 109 20.55 26.97 -14.26
C ILE A 109 20.59 28.49 -14.05
N GLU A 110 20.40 28.95 -12.81
CA GLU A 110 20.43 30.37 -12.45
C GLU A 110 21.80 31.01 -12.75
N VAL A 111 22.90 30.33 -12.40
CA VAL A 111 24.24 30.84 -12.68
C VAL A 111 24.49 30.95 -14.18
N ILE A 112 24.08 29.98 -14.99
CA ILE A 112 24.21 30.03 -16.45
C ILE A 112 23.35 31.17 -17.03
N ALA A 113 22.09 31.28 -16.60
CA ALA A 113 21.17 32.32 -17.06
C ALA A 113 21.68 33.73 -16.75
N ASN A 114 22.36 33.92 -15.61
CA ASN A 114 22.96 35.19 -15.21
C ASN A 114 24.30 35.49 -15.90
N ASN A 115 24.89 34.54 -16.62
CA ASN A 115 26.17 34.68 -17.32
C ASN A 115 26.05 34.26 -18.80
N PRO A 116 25.26 35.00 -19.62
CA PRO A 116 24.96 34.62 -21.00
C PRO A 116 26.18 34.67 -21.94
N ASP A 117 27.26 35.34 -21.54
CA ASP A 117 28.48 35.48 -22.34
C ASP A 117 29.37 34.21 -22.36
N LEU A 118 29.05 33.19 -21.54
CA LEU A 118 29.78 31.92 -21.55
C LEU A 118 29.57 31.18 -22.88
N TYR A 119 30.63 30.56 -23.40
CA TYR A 119 30.58 29.88 -24.71
C TYR A 119 29.55 28.73 -24.78
N PHE A 120 29.18 28.17 -23.63
CA PHE A 120 28.20 27.09 -23.50
C PHE A 120 26.86 27.54 -22.92
N ALA A 121 26.66 28.85 -22.64
CA ALA A 121 25.48 29.33 -21.91
C ALA A 121 24.17 28.95 -22.60
N GLN A 122 24.07 29.20 -23.91
CA GLN A 122 22.86 28.92 -24.68
C GLN A 122 22.55 27.42 -24.71
N GLU A 123 23.52 26.59 -25.10
CA GLU A 123 23.34 25.13 -25.18
C GLU A 123 23.01 24.52 -23.81
N GLY A 124 23.74 24.96 -22.76
CA GLY A 124 23.54 24.46 -21.41
C GLY A 124 22.21 24.85 -20.82
N LEU A 125 21.77 26.09 -21.05
CA LEU A 125 20.46 26.53 -20.58
C LEU A 125 19.33 25.81 -21.33
N ASP A 126 19.41 25.69 -22.66
CA ASP A 126 18.41 24.99 -23.45
C ASP A 126 18.27 23.53 -23.01
N GLU A 127 19.38 22.84 -22.78
CA GLU A 127 19.36 21.44 -22.35
C GLU A 127 18.85 21.26 -20.92
N LEU A 128 19.34 22.07 -19.97
CA LEU A 128 18.93 21.95 -18.58
C LEU A 128 17.46 22.32 -18.37
N LEU A 129 16.94 23.34 -19.05
CA LEU A 129 15.52 23.71 -18.97
C LEU A 129 14.61 22.63 -19.54
N VAL A 130 15.03 21.91 -20.59
CA VAL A 130 14.28 20.76 -21.12
C VAL A 130 14.23 19.62 -20.10
N LEU A 131 15.35 19.37 -19.41
CA LEU A 131 15.43 18.33 -18.38
C LEU A 131 14.66 18.71 -17.11
N GLU A 132 14.72 19.97 -16.70
CA GLU A 132 13.94 20.54 -15.58
C GLU A 132 12.44 20.42 -15.87
N SER A 133 11.99 20.87 -17.04
CA SER A 133 10.58 20.73 -17.44
C SER A 133 10.11 19.26 -17.49
N ALA A 134 10.98 18.33 -17.89
CA ALA A 134 10.67 16.91 -17.85
C ALA A 134 10.56 16.39 -16.41
N PHE A 135 11.45 16.82 -15.51
CA PHE A 135 11.37 16.49 -14.09
C PHE A 135 10.10 17.05 -13.44
N ASP A 136 9.80 18.33 -13.64
CA ASP A 136 8.60 18.99 -13.10
C ASP A 136 7.32 18.25 -13.46
N LYS A 137 7.21 17.84 -14.73
CA LYS A 137 6.07 17.08 -15.21
C LYS A 137 5.93 15.73 -14.49
N GLU A 138 7.01 14.96 -14.40
CA GLU A 138 7.01 13.66 -13.72
C GLU A 138 6.74 13.81 -12.21
N GLN A 139 7.22 14.91 -11.62
CA GLN A 139 6.99 15.24 -10.22
C GLN A 139 5.53 15.60 -9.95
N GLU A 140 4.91 16.41 -10.82
CA GLU A 140 3.48 16.74 -10.75
C GLU A 140 2.61 15.48 -10.87
N GLU A 141 2.93 14.58 -11.80
CA GLU A 141 2.25 13.29 -11.94
C GLU A 141 2.39 12.44 -10.66
N ALA A 142 3.58 12.37 -10.07
CA ALA A 142 3.83 11.65 -8.82
C ALA A 142 3.05 12.25 -7.62
N ASP A 143 2.99 13.57 -7.51
CA ASP A 143 2.27 14.27 -6.43
C ASP A 143 0.75 14.17 -6.59
N SER A 144 0.23 14.21 -7.81
CA SER A 144 -1.18 13.96 -8.11
C SER A 144 -1.62 12.57 -7.65
N ILE A 145 -0.85 11.52 -7.97
CA ILE A 145 -1.15 10.16 -7.53
C ILE A 145 -1.01 10.01 -6.01
N LYS A 146 -0.04 10.67 -5.40
CA LYS A 146 0.16 10.67 -3.94
C LYS A 146 -1.06 11.26 -3.21
N GLU A 147 -1.62 12.35 -3.71
CA GLU A 147 -2.81 12.97 -3.12
C GLU A 147 -4.00 12.00 -3.18
N VAL A 148 -4.25 11.40 -4.35
CA VAL A 148 -5.31 10.38 -4.52
C VAL A 148 -5.08 9.19 -3.59
N TYR A 149 -3.84 8.69 -3.48
CA TYR A 149 -3.48 7.61 -2.57
C TYR A 149 -3.83 7.97 -1.11
N HIS A 150 -3.48 9.17 -0.65
CA HIS A 150 -3.79 9.61 0.71
C HIS A 150 -5.30 9.72 0.97
N GLN A 151 -6.08 10.18 0.00
CA GLN A 151 -7.54 10.20 0.09
C GLN A 151 -8.10 8.77 0.26
N PHE A 152 -7.59 7.80 -0.51
CA PHE A 152 -7.99 6.39 -0.39
C PHE A 152 -7.55 5.76 0.94
N VAL A 153 -6.41 6.15 1.51
CA VAL A 153 -5.98 5.72 2.85
C VAL A 153 -6.97 6.21 3.91
N GLN A 154 -7.41 7.47 3.83
CA GLN A 154 -8.42 8.02 4.75
C GLN A 154 -9.76 7.29 4.61
N GLU A 155 -10.23 7.09 3.38
CA GLU A 155 -11.49 6.37 3.12
C GLU A 155 -11.41 4.92 3.62
N LYS A 156 -10.29 4.22 3.40
CA LYS A 156 -10.06 2.88 3.94
C LYS A 156 -10.19 2.86 5.47
N ASN A 157 -9.61 3.82 6.17
CA ASN A 157 -9.67 3.89 7.64
C ASN A 157 -11.11 4.12 8.12
N LYS A 158 -11.87 4.96 7.42
CA LYS A 158 -13.30 5.18 7.66
C LYS A 158 -14.11 3.90 7.43
N GLN A 159 -13.86 3.18 6.34
CA GLN A 159 -14.52 1.91 6.04
C GLN A 159 -14.22 0.83 7.08
N LEU A 160 -12.98 0.75 7.57
CA LEU A 160 -12.61 -0.16 8.66
C LEU A 160 -13.31 0.15 9.99
N THR A 161 -13.49 1.43 10.29
CA THR A 161 -14.22 1.88 11.48
C THR A 161 -15.70 1.55 11.37
N ASN A 162 -16.28 1.76 10.18
CA ASN A 162 -17.67 1.41 9.91
C ASN A 162 -17.93 -0.10 9.99
N LEU A 163 -17.05 -0.91 9.38
CA LEU A 163 -17.11 -2.37 9.48
C LEU A 163 -17.03 -2.85 10.92
N GLU A 164 -16.15 -2.26 11.73
CA GLU A 164 -16.02 -2.61 13.14
C GLU A 164 -17.31 -2.37 13.93
N LYS A 165 -18.01 -1.26 13.67
CA LYS A 165 -19.33 -0.99 14.26
C LYS A 165 -20.32 -2.10 13.92
N HIS A 166 -20.44 -2.48 12.65
CA HIS A 166 -21.37 -3.53 12.21
C HIS A 166 -21.01 -4.91 12.75
N ILE A 167 -19.71 -5.23 12.83
CA ILE A 167 -19.23 -6.47 13.46
C ILE A 167 -19.64 -6.50 14.92
N ASN A 168 -19.43 -5.40 15.66
CA ASN A 168 -19.75 -5.33 17.08
C ASN A 168 -21.26 -5.40 17.35
N ASP A 169 -22.09 -4.75 16.52
CA ASP A 169 -23.54 -4.88 16.56
C ASP A 169 -23.97 -6.34 16.38
N THR A 170 -23.43 -7.01 15.36
CA THR A 170 -23.75 -8.41 15.05
C THR A 170 -23.25 -9.36 16.14
N LYS A 171 -22.06 -9.12 16.70
CA LYS A 171 -21.54 -9.86 17.87
C LYS A 171 -22.46 -9.71 19.08
N ARG A 172 -22.95 -8.49 19.35
CA ARG A 172 -23.88 -8.24 20.47
C ARG A 172 -25.21 -8.96 20.26
N PHE A 173 -25.77 -8.89 19.06
CA PHE A 173 -26.99 -9.61 18.70
C PHE A 173 -26.79 -11.13 18.86
N THR A 174 -25.80 -11.71 18.18
CA THR A 174 -25.57 -13.16 18.21
C THR A 174 -25.29 -13.69 19.62
N ARG A 175 -24.57 -12.92 20.44
CA ARG A 175 -24.36 -13.25 21.86
C ARG A 175 -25.67 -13.28 22.66
N ARG A 176 -26.60 -12.37 22.38
CA ARG A 176 -27.89 -12.28 23.07
C ARG A 176 -28.85 -13.37 22.61
N SER A 177 -28.94 -13.60 21.30
CA SER A 177 -29.89 -14.53 20.70
C SER A 177 -29.47 -15.99 20.83
N PHE A 178 -28.18 -16.29 20.70
CA PHE A 178 -27.68 -17.68 20.68
C PHE A 178 -26.79 -18.03 21.89
N GLY A 179 -26.36 -17.04 22.67
CA GLY A 179 -25.46 -17.24 23.81
C GLY A 179 -23.97 -17.21 23.44
N ARG A 180 -23.12 -17.02 24.46
CA ARG A 180 -21.66 -16.85 24.33
C ARG A 180 -20.93 -18.13 23.88
N THR A 181 -21.46 -19.30 24.16
CA THR A 181 -20.88 -20.60 23.82
C THR A 181 -21.36 -21.14 22.48
N SER A 182 -22.29 -20.43 21.82
CA SER A 182 -22.84 -20.85 20.53
C SER A 182 -21.78 -20.93 19.43
N ARG A 183 -21.96 -21.89 18.52
CA ARG A 183 -21.12 -22.05 17.32
C ARG A 183 -21.10 -20.77 16.49
N GLN A 184 -22.23 -20.08 16.40
CA GLN A 184 -22.41 -18.81 15.69
C GLN A 184 -21.50 -17.72 16.29
N TYR A 185 -21.60 -17.47 17.59
CA TYR A 185 -20.77 -16.45 18.24
C TYR A 185 -19.27 -16.80 18.21
N GLN A 186 -18.92 -18.07 18.44
CA GLN A 186 -17.54 -18.53 18.37
C GLN A 186 -16.97 -18.43 16.94
N SER A 187 -17.77 -18.66 15.89
CA SER A 187 -17.30 -18.51 14.50
C SER A 187 -16.90 -17.07 14.16
N ILE A 188 -17.62 -16.06 14.65
CA ILE A 188 -17.23 -14.64 14.46
C ILE A 188 -15.94 -14.33 15.23
N LYS A 189 -15.81 -14.84 16.45
CA LYS A 189 -14.61 -14.66 17.28
C LYS A 189 -13.39 -15.33 16.63
N ASN A 190 -13.57 -16.57 16.17
CA ASN A 190 -12.52 -17.43 15.62
C ASN A 190 -12.18 -17.13 14.16
N ALA A 191 -13.00 -16.34 13.45
CA ALA A 191 -12.66 -15.81 12.13
C ALA A 191 -11.37 -14.97 12.12
N MET A 192 -10.87 -14.51 13.27
CA MET A 192 -9.54 -13.89 13.42
C MET A 192 -8.38 -14.90 13.47
N PHE A 193 -8.66 -16.13 13.93
CA PHE A 193 -7.66 -17.13 14.30
C PHE A 193 -7.52 -18.26 13.28
N THR A 194 -8.41 -18.34 12.30
CA THR A 194 -8.23 -19.19 11.12
C THR A 194 -7.24 -18.54 10.15
N ARG A 195 -6.00 -18.33 10.62
CA ARG A 195 -4.85 -18.56 9.73
C ARG A 195 -5.04 -19.97 9.18
N LYS A 196 -4.87 -20.16 7.87
CA LYS A 196 -4.72 -21.51 7.29
C LYS A 196 -3.74 -22.26 8.18
N SER A 197 -4.21 -23.22 8.99
CA SER A 197 -3.30 -24.25 9.43
C SER A 197 -3.01 -25.03 8.16
N THR A 198 -1.82 -24.83 7.61
CA THR A 198 -1.19 -25.86 6.81
C THR A 198 -0.91 -27.03 7.74
N THR A 199 -1.96 -27.76 8.10
CA THR A 199 -1.81 -29.13 8.55
C THR A 199 -1.65 -29.94 7.27
N PRO A 200 -0.47 -30.52 7.00
CA PRO A 200 -0.39 -31.53 5.96
C PRO A 200 -1.38 -32.64 6.35
N LYS A 201 -2.23 -33.03 5.39
CA LYS A 201 -2.99 -34.27 5.46
C LYS A 201 -1.97 -35.39 5.58
N THR A 202 -1.86 -36.00 6.76
CA THR A 202 -1.32 -37.35 6.85
C THR A 202 -2.35 -38.26 6.18
N GLU A 203 -1.97 -38.87 5.07
CA GLU A 203 -2.73 -39.94 4.42
C GLU A 203 -2.85 -41.14 5.37
N PRO A 204 -3.97 -41.89 5.33
CA PRO A 204 -4.06 -43.18 5.99
C PRO A 204 -3.40 -44.24 5.10
N THR A 205 -2.27 -44.80 5.53
CA THR A 205 -1.70 -46.02 4.95
C THR A 205 -2.10 -47.25 5.78
N PRO A 206 -2.13 -48.45 5.18
CA PRO A 206 -3.25 -49.36 5.28
C PRO A 206 -3.00 -50.50 6.27
N THR A 207 -4.10 -51.16 6.61
CA THR A 207 -4.17 -52.41 7.38
C THR A 207 -3.41 -53.53 6.67
N GLU A 208 -2.45 -54.17 7.34
CA GLU A 208 -2.01 -55.52 6.98
C GLU A 208 -2.56 -56.50 8.02
N ASN A 209 -3.44 -57.39 7.55
CA ASN A 209 -3.87 -58.58 8.25
C ASN A 209 -2.72 -59.59 8.32
N THR A 210 -2.45 -60.12 9.50
CA THR A 210 -2.08 -61.54 9.64
C THR A 210 -2.88 -62.16 10.77
N THR A 211 -3.46 -63.30 10.47
CA THR A 211 -4.58 -63.98 11.13
C THR A 211 -4.07 -65.06 12.12
N PRO A 212 -4.93 -65.94 12.69
CA PRO A 212 -5.23 -66.06 14.12
C PRO A 212 -4.52 -67.26 14.81
N THR A 213 -4.54 -67.34 16.15
CA THR A 213 -4.61 -68.65 16.83
C THR A 213 -5.30 -68.54 18.19
N THR A 214 -6.28 -69.42 18.36
CA THR A 214 -7.14 -69.71 19.50
C THR A 214 -6.39 -70.38 20.66
N ASN A 215 -6.86 -70.12 21.89
CA ASN A 215 -7.02 -71.03 23.04
C ASN A 215 -6.81 -70.23 24.34
N ASP A 216 -7.45 -70.50 25.46
CA ASP A 216 -8.67 -71.20 25.86
C ASP A 216 -8.82 -70.83 27.36
N GLN A 217 -9.98 -71.09 27.94
CA GLN A 217 -10.34 -70.79 29.33
C GLN A 217 -9.47 -71.50 30.38
N GLY A 218 -9.41 -70.92 31.59
CA GLY A 218 -9.29 -71.69 32.84
C GLY A 218 -8.16 -71.28 33.80
N GLU A 219 -8.46 -70.44 34.78
CA GLU A 219 -8.55 -70.78 36.22
C GLU A 219 -9.01 -69.55 37.03
#